data_AF-A0A971GTQ3-F1
#
_entry.id   AF-A0A971GTQ3-F1
#
_cell.length_a   1.000
_cell.length_b   1.000
_cell.length_c   1.000
_cell.angle_alpha   90.00
_cell.angle_beta   90.00
_cell.angle_gamma   90.00
#
_symmetry.space_group_name_H-M   'P 1'
#
loop_
_entity.id
_entity.type
_entity.pdbx_description
1 polymer ?
#
loop_
_entity_poly.entity_id
_entity_poly.type
_entity_poly.pdbx_seq_one_letter_code
_entity_poly.pdbx_strand_id
1 'polypeptide(L)' 'MAKQMKTMDGNTAAAYVSYAFTDVAAIFPITPSSPMAELVDEMAAHGEKNLFGQQVKV' A
#
# COMPACT_ATOMS: atom_id res chain seq x y z
N MET A 1 -21.81 1.08 6.63
CA MET A 1 -21.36 0.59 5.30
C MET A 1 -21.17 -0.91 5.39
N ALA A 2 -21.55 -1.67 4.35
CA ALA A 2 -21.25 -3.10 4.29
C ALA A 2 -19.73 -3.31 4.07
N LYS A 3 -19.17 -4.38 4.64
CA LYS A 3 -17.76 -4.75 4.40
C LYS A 3 -17.58 -5.10 2.91
N GLN A 4 -16.50 -4.61 2.30
CA GLN A 4 -16.11 -5.03 0.94
C GLN A 4 -15.30 -6.32 1.03
N MET A 5 -15.83 -7.39 0.44
CA MET A 5 -15.11 -8.66 0.31
C MET A 5 -14.34 -8.65 -1.01
N LYS A 6 -13.02 -8.83 -0.95
CA LYS A 6 -12.14 -8.90 -2.11
C LYS A 6 -11.14 -10.03 -1.90
N THR A 7 -10.93 -10.86 -2.92
CA THR A 7 -9.87 -11.87 -2.91
C THR A 7 -8.53 -11.19 -3.13
N MET A 8 -7.58 -11.42 -2.22
CA MET A 8 -6.22 -10.89 -2.29
C MET A 8 -5.27 -11.77 -1.50
N ASP A 9 -3.98 -11.73 -1.79
CA ASP A 9 -2.95 -12.36 -0.96
C ASP A 9 -2.61 -11.48 0.26
N GLY A 10 -1.76 -12.02 1.16
CA GLY A 10 -1.38 -11.36 2.40
C GLY A 10 -0.55 -10.09 2.23
N ASN A 11 0.35 -10.05 1.23
CA ASN A 11 1.16 -8.86 0.95
C ASN A 11 0.27 -7.73 0.42
N THR A 12 -0.66 -8.06 -0.49
CA THR A 12 -1.64 -7.11 -1.01
C THR A 12 -2.52 -6.55 0.10
N ALA A 13 -2.98 -7.39 1.03
CA ALA A 13 -3.77 -6.94 2.18
C ALA A 13 -2.97 -6.02 3.12
N ALA A 14 -1.70 -6.35 3.39
CA ALA A 14 -0.82 -5.55 4.23
C ALA A 14 -0.45 -4.20 3.56
N ALA A 15 -0.14 -4.21 2.26
CA ALA A 15 0.11 -3.00 1.47
C ALA A 15 -1.09 -2.06 1.48
N TYR A 16 -2.29 -2.58 1.22
CA TYR A 16 -3.53 -1.79 1.21
C TYR A 16 -3.77 -1.05 2.54
N VAL A 17 -3.60 -1.75 3.67
CA VAL A 17 -3.78 -1.14 4.99
C VAL A 17 -2.63 -0.18 5.31
N SER A 18 -1.37 -0.59 5.07
CA SER A 18 -0.22 0.27 5.39
C SER A 18 -0.22 1.58 4.60
N TYR A 19 -0.58 1.55 3.31
CA TYR A 19 -0.70 2.75 2.47
C TYR A 19 -1.67 3.77 3.07
N ALA A 20 -2.81 3.31 3.58
CA ALA A 20 -3.84 4.19 4.15
C ALA A 20 -3.35 5.00 5.38
N PHE A 21 -2.43 4.45 6.18
CA PHE A 21 -1.96 5.05 7.43
C PHE A 21 -0.55 5.68 7.37
N THR A 22 0.10 5.66 6.21
CA THR A 22 1.51 6.05 6.07
C THR A 22 1.63 7.32 5.24
N ASP A 23 2.58 8.20 5.59
CA ASP A 23 2.95 9.37 4.77
C ASP A 23 4.26 9.16 4.01
N VAL A 24 5.20 8.43 4.61
CA VAL A 24 6.53 8.14 4.05
C VAL A 24 6.85 6.67 4.26
N ALA A 25 7.28 5.98 3.20
CA ALA A 25 7.65 4.57 3.23
C ALA A 25 9.08 4.37 2.71
N ALA A 26 10.05 4.29 3.61
CA ALA A 26 11.42 3.93 3.24
C ALA A 26 11.51 2.41 2.99
N ILE A 27 11.74 2.01 1.75
CA ILE A 27 11.67 0.60 1.31
C ILE A 27 13.02 0.06 0.79
N PHE A 28 13.21 -1.25 0.95
CA PHE A 28 14.29 -2.00 0.30
C PHE A 28 13.76 -3.39 -0.10
N PRO A 29 13.98 -3.85 -1.35
CA PRO A 29 13.42 -5.11 -1.83
C PRO A 29 14.13 -6.32 -1.21
N ILE A 30 13.35 -7.24 -0.62
CA ILE A 30 13.82 -8.54 -0.13
C ILE A 30 12.67 -9.55 -0.18
N THR A 31 12.93 -10.76 -0.69
CA THR A 31 11.94 -11.83 -0.76
C THR A 31 11.59 -12.32 0.66
N PRO A 32 10.31 -12.52 1.01
CA PRO A 32 9.10 -12.48 0.18
C PRO A 32 8.29 -11.16 0.24
N SER A 33 8.84 -10.09 0.82
CA SER A 33 8.12 -8.83 1.08
C SER A 33 8.16 -7.80 -0.05
N SER A 34 9.00 -8.00 -1.08
CA SER A 34 9.10 -7.08 -2.23
C SER A 34 7.75 -6.66 -2.83
N PRO A 35 6.74 -7.55 -2.98
CA PRO A 35 5.45 -7.16 -3.54
C PRO A 35 4.71 -6.08 -2.72
N MET A 36 4.93 -5.98 -1.41
CA MET A 36 4.32 -4.90 -0.61
C MET A 36 4.89 -3.55 -0.99
N ALA A 37 6.20 -3.47 -1.18
CA ALA A 37 6.89 -2.24 -1.52
C ALA A 37 6.52 -1.78 -2.95
N GLU A 38 6.46 -2.73 -3.90
CA GLU A 38 6.03 -2.48 -5.27
C GLU A 38 4.58 -1.97 -5.33
N LEU A 39 3.66 -2.57 -4.57
CA LEU A 39 2.27 -2.13 -4.52
C LEU A 39 2.12 -0.72 -3.92
N VAL A 40 2.88 -0.40 -2.88
CA VAL A 40 2.86 0.95 -2.28
C VAL A 40 3.37 2.00 -3.27
N ASP A 41 4.46 1.69 -4.00
CA ASP A 41 4.98 2.55 -5.07
C ASP A 41 3.98 2.71 -6.23
N GLU A 42 3.34 1.62 -6.66
CA GLU A 42 2.31 1.65 -7.71
C GLU A 42 1.08 2.47 -7.31
N MET A 43 0.59 2.31 -6.08
CA MET A 43 -0.52 3.10 -5.53
C MET A 43 -0.17 4.61 -5.49
N ALA A 44 1.06 4.95 -5.08
CA ALA A 44 1.53 6.33 -5.09
C ALA A 44 1.64 6.89 -6.52
N ALA A 45 2.20 6.13 -7.46
CA ALA A 45 2.31 6.51 -8.87
C ALA A 45 0.94 6.68 -9.56
N HIS A 46 -0.06 5.89 -9.18
CA HIS A 46 -1.45 6.04 -9.63
C HIS A 46 -2.21 7.18 -8.93
N GLY A 47 -1.56 7.87 -7.99
CA GLY A 47 -2.11 9.02 -7.29
C GLY A 47 -3.14 8.65 -6.22
N GLU A 48 -3.13 7.41 -5.72
CA GLU A 48 -3.97 7.00 -4.61
C GLU A 48 -3.65 7.83 -3.36
N LYS A 49 -4.68 8.17 -2.59
CA LYS A 49 -4.54 9.00 -1.40
C LYS A 49 -4.66 8.15 -0.15
N ASN A 50 -3.74 8.38 0.78
CA ASN A 50 -3.86 7.88 2.14
C ASN A 50 -5.00 8.59 2.89
N LEU A 51 -5.23 8.21 4.15
CA LEU A 51 -6.31 8.79 4.98
C LEU A 51 -6.11 10.29 5.29
N PHE A 52 -4.91 10.82 5.04
CA PHE A 52 -4.57 12.24 5.20
C PHE A 52 -4.75 13.04 3.91
N GLY A 53 -5.18 12.40 2.82
CA GLY A 53 -5.44 13.05 1.53
C GLY A 53 -4.19 13.29 0.68
N GLN A 54 -3.07 12.66 1.02
CA GLN A 54 -1.79 12.77 0.31
C GLN A 54 -1.34 11.42 -0.27
N GLN A 55 -0.46 11.46 -1.27
CA GLN A 55 0.19 10.26 -1.78
C GLN A 55 1.31 9.84 -0.82
N VAL A 56 1.51 8.54 -0.63
CA VAL A 56 2.65 8.05 0.15
C VAL A 56 3.93 8.43 -0.58
N LYS A 57 4.88 9.02 0.14
CA LYS A 57 6.21 9.27 -0.37
C LYS A 57 7.06 8.01 -0.18
N VAL A 58 7.29 7.31 -1.27
CA VAL A 58 8.16 6.13 -1.33
C VAL A 58 9.62 6.56 -1.54
#